data_AF-A0A835QI29-F1
#
_entry.id   AF-A0A835QI29-F1
#
_cell.length_a   1.000
_cell.length_b   1.000
_cell.length_c   1.000
_cell.angle_alpha   90.00
_cell.angle_beta   90.00
_cell.angle_gamma   90.00
#
_symmetry.space_group_name_H-M   'P 1'
#
loop_
_entity.id
_entity.type
_entity.pdbx_description
1 polymer ?
#
loop_
_entity_poly.entity_id
_entity_poly.type
_entity_poly.pdbx_seq_one_letter_code
_entity_poly.pdbx_strand_id
1 'polypeptide(L)' 'MEVPSADWRSQLLPEARQGIVNKIMDTLRRHLPVAVPEGMNELQKIALRFEEKIYTVAVNQGD' A
#
# COMPACT_ATOMS: atom_id res chain seq x y z
N MET A 1 13.50 -0.84 -30.10
CA MET A 1 13.96 -1.20 -28.75
C MET A 1 12.97 -0.60 -27.80
N GLU A 2 12.17 -1.41 -27.13
CA GLU A 2 11.34 -0.93 -26.03
C GLU A 2 12.30 -0.54 -24.90
N VAL A 3 12.37 0.74 -24.59
CA VAL A 3 13.08 1.21 -23.40
C VAL A 3 12.35 0.54 -22.23
N PRO A 4 13.01 -0.25 -21.37
CA PRO A 4 12.33 -0.74 -20.18
C PRO A 4 11.85 0.50 -19.44
N SER A 5 10.54 0.65 -19.30
CA SER A 5 9.94 1.68 -18.46
C SER A 5 10.76 1.71 -17.19
N ALA A 6 11.52 2.79 -16.96
CA ALA A 6 12.45 2.87 -15.84
C ALA A 6 11.70 2.37 -14.60
N ASP A 7 12.18 1.27 -14.00
CA ASP A 7 11.40 0.48 -13.04
C ASP A 7 10.71 1.44 -12.08
N TRP A 8 9.38 1.56 -12.18
CA TRP A 8 8.65 2.62 -11.48
C TRP A 8 8.85 2.51 -9.95
N ARG A 9 9.21 1.31 -9.51
CA ARG A 9 9.65 0.98 -8.16
C ARG A 9 10.94 1.69 -7.75
N SER A 10 11.89 1.86 -8.66
CA SER A 10 13.13 2.59 -8.39
C SER A 10 12.91 4.10 -8.24
N GLN A 11 11.76 4.61 -8.69
CA GLN A 11 11.35 6.01 -8.55
C GLN A 11 10.48 6.24 -7.32
N LEU A 12 10.00 5.17 -6.67
CA LEU A 12 9.08 5.25 -5.55
C LEU A 12 9.85 5.37 -4.23
N LEU A 13 9.73 6.53 -3.59
CA LEU A 13 10.33 6.77 -2.28
C LEU A 13 9.67 5.87 -1.20
N PRO A 14 10.43 5.37 -0.21
CA PRO A 14 9.87 4.63 0.93
C PRO A 14 8.73 5.38 1.64
N GLU A 15 8.83 6.70 1.71
CA GLU A 15 7.81 7.57 2.31
C GLU A 15 6.51 7.56 1.49
N ALA A 16 6.61 7.47 0.16
CA ALA A 16 5.45 7.36 -0.72
C ALA A 16 4.71 6.02 -0.49
N ARG A 17 5.47 4.92 -0.30
CA ARG A 17 4.92 3.61 0.09
C ARG A 17 4.19 3.67 1.42
N GLN A 18 4.81 4.30 2.42
CA GLN A 18 4.17 4.49 3.72
C GLN A 18 2.90 5.36 3.61
N GLY A 19 2.90 6.36 2.72
CA GLY A 19 1.71 7.16 2.40
C GLY A 19 0.56 6.32 1.82
N ILE A 20 0.86 5.33 0.98
CA ILE A 20 -0.13 4.39 0.46
C ILE A 20 -0.71 3.52 1.58
N VAL A 21 0.15 2.93 2.42
CA VAL A 21 -0.29 2.15 3.60
C VAL A 21 -1.20 2.97 4.50
N ASN A 22 -0.87 4.23 4.75
CA ASN A 22 -1.68 5.13 5.59
C ASN A 22 -3.07 5.40 4.97
N LYS A 23 -3.15 5.60 3.64
CA LYS A 23 -4.43 5.76 2.93
C LYS A 23 -5.30 4.50 2.99
N ILE A 24 -4.68 3.32 2.84
CA ILE A 24 -5.38 2.04 2.99
C ILE A 24 -5.90 1.90 4.42
N MET A 25 -5.07 2.23 5.42
CA MET A 25 -5.46 2.22 6.84
C MET A 25 -6.63 3.15 7.14
N ASP A 26 -6.61 4.39 6.64
CA ASP A 26 -7.69 5.34 6.85
C ASP A 26 -8.99 4.86 6.20
N THR A 27 -8.90 4.22 5.03
CA THR A 27 -10.05 3.62 4.36
C THR A 27 -10.61 2.47 5.19
N LEU A 28 -9.75 1.54 5.65
CA LEU A 28 -10.16 0.43 6.50
C LEU A 28 -10.82 0.90 7.80
N ARG A 29 -10.27 1.94 8.45
CA ARG A 29 -10.82 2.55 9.67
C ARG A 29 -12.18 3.22 9.46
N ARG A 30 -12.43 3.79 8.29
CA ARG A 30 -13.73 4.41 7.96
C ARG A 30 -14.83 3.36 7.72
N HIS A 31 -14.46 2.22 7.14
CA HIS A 31 -15.42 1.17 6.81
C HIS A 31 -15.64 0.15 7.91
N LEU A 32 -14.67 -0.01 8.81
CA LEU A 32 -14.75 -0.96 9.92
C LEU A 32 -14.97 -0.18 11.22
N PRO A 33 -16.03 -0.48 12.00
CA PRO A 33 -16.18 0.03 13.36
C PRO A 33 -15.15 -0.67 14.26
N VAL A 34 -13.88 -0.30 14.14
CA VAL A 34 -12.80 -0.87 14.96
C VAL A 34 -12.84 -0.17 16.32
N ALA A 35 -13.54 -0.81 17.27
CA ALA A 35 -13.65 -0.35 18.65
C ALA A 35 -12.56 -0.91 19.58
N VAL A 36 -11.67 -1.78 19.08
CA VAL A 36 -10.74 -2.56 19.92
C VAL A 36 -9.29 -2.43 19.42
N PRO A 37 -8.30 -2.21 20.31
CA PRO A 37 -6.88 -2.07 19.93
C PRO A 37 -6.31 -3.26 19.14
N GLU A 38 -6.77 -4.49 19.39
CA GLU A 38 -6.37 -5.67 18.61
C GLU A 38 -6.76 -5.53 17.13
N GLY A 39 -7.95 -4.96 16.85
CA GLY A 39 -8.41 -4.74 15.48
C GLY A 39 -7.52 -3.77 14.70
N MET A 40 -6.96 -2.75 15.38
CA MET A 40 -6.06 -1.79 14.73
C MET A 40 -4.75 -2.43 14.25
N ASN A 41 -4.20 -3.39 15.01
CA ASN A 41 -2.99 -4.11 14.62
C ASN A 41 -3.27 -5.01 13.41
N GLU A 42 -4.41 -5.70 13.40
CA GLU A 42 -4.84 -6.50 12.24
C GLU A 42 -5.08 -5.63 11.00
N LEU A 43 -5.69 -4.45 11.14
CA LEU A 43 -5.82 -3.51 10.01
C LEU A 43 -4.46 -3.10 9.47
N GLN A 44 -3.48 -2.85 10.35
CA GLN A 44 -2.13 -2.46 9.92
C GLN A 44 -1.45 -3.58 9.14
N LYS A 45 -1.55 -4.83 9.62
CA LYS A 45 -1.03 -6.00 8.89
C LYS A 45 -1.72 -6.16 7.53
N ILE A 46 -3.03 -5.94 7.47
CA ILE A 46 -3.79 -6.00 6.21
C ILE A 46 -3.31 -4.91 5.25
N ALA A 47 -3.20 -3.65 5.71
CA ALA A 47 -2.77 -2.54 4.88
C ALA A 47 -1.36 -2.74 4.30
N LEU A 48 -0.43 -3.22 5.12
CA LEU A 48 0.93 -3.56 4.69
C LEU A 48 0.93 -4.68 3.64
N ARG A 49 0.18 -5.76 3.87
CA ARG A 49 0.08 -6.87 2.91
C ARG A 49 -0.56 -6.45 1.59
N PHE A 50 -1.56 -5.57 1.63
CA PHE A 50 -2.17 -5.03 0.43
C PHE A 50 -1.17 -4.20 -0.36
N GLU A 51 -0.49 -3.26 0.28
CA GLU A 51 0.52 -2.42 -0.36
C GLU A 51 1.65 -3.27 -0.95
N GLU A 52 2.19 -4.23 -0.19
CA GLU A 52 3.26 -5.11 -0.65
C GLU A 52 2.83 -5.95 -1.86
N LYS A 53 1.63 -6.53 -1.83
CA LYS A 53 1.11 -7.32 -2.94
C LYS A 53 0.98 -6.48 -4.22
N ILE A 54 0.44 -5.26 -4.12
CA ILE A 54 0.31 -4.36 -5.27
C ILE A 54 1.70 -3.92 -5.74
N TYR A 55 2.58 -3.54 -4.82
CA TYR A 55 3.95 -3.16 -5.14
C TYR A 55 4.70 -4.27 -5.87
N THR A 56 4.46 -5.55 -5.57
CA THR A 56 5.11 -6.67 -6.27
C THR A 56 4.44 -7.00 -7.61
N VAL A 57 3.12 -6.87 -7.73
CA VAL A 57 2.38 -7.31 -8.92
C VAL A 57 2.21 -6.22 -9.98
N ALA A 58 2.13 -4.95 -9.60
CA ALA A 58 1.84 -3.84 -10.52
C ALA A 58 2.97 -3.65 -11.56
N VAL A 59 2.60 -3.49 -12.83
CA VAL A 59 3.59 -3.38 -13.93
C VAL A 59 4.02 -1.92 -14.09
N ASN A 60 3.16 -0.97 -13.72
CA ASN A 60 3.45 0.45 -13.66
C ASN A 60 2.80 1.13 -12.43
N GLN A 61 3.09 2.41 -12.19
CA GLN A 61 2.59 3.16 -11.02
C GLN A 61 1.08 3.47 -11.08
N GLY A 62 0.47 3.46 -12.28
CA GLY A 62 -0.92 3.80 -12.50
C GLY A 62 -1.88 2.60 -12.53
N ASP A 63 -1.37 1.37 -12.47
CA ASP A 63 -2.16 0.12 -12.33
C ASP A 63 -2.78 0.00 -10.93
#